data_AF-A0A929F412-F1
#
_entry.id   AF-A0A929F412-F1
#
_cell.length_a   1.000
_cell.length_b   1.000
_cell.length_c   1.000
_cell.angle_alpha   90.00
_cell.angle_beta   90.00
_cell.angle_gamma   90.00
#
_symmetry.space_group_name_H-M   'P 1'
#
loop_
_entity.id
_entity.type
_entity.pdbx_description
1 polymer ?
#
loop_
_entity_poly.entity_id
_entity_poly.type
_entity_poly.pdbx_seq_one_letter_code
_entity_poly.pdbx_strand_id
1 'polypeptide(L)'
;VAELLAKGNIVGWFQGRMELGPRALGNRSILADPRDEKIRDKVNRLKGREFWRPLAPSFIMDDVDDYIEGVYPSPFMALVFKIKEEKINEIPAIVHVDNTCRLQTVEKEINPEYWGLINEFKKETGIPCLLNTSMNIAGLPIACTPADA
;
A
#
# COMPACT_ATOMS: atom_id res chain seq x y z
N VAL A 1 -12.87 7.48 3.96
CA VAL A 1 -12.05 6.24 3.88
C VAL A 1 -10.77 6.33 4.70
N ALA A 2 -10.00 7.43 4.59
CA ALA A 2 -8.80 7.65 5.43
C ALA A 2 -9.05 7.40 6.93
N GLU A 3 -10.13 7.95 7.50
CA GLU A 3 -10.50 7.71 8.90
C GLU A 3 -10.73 6.22 9.23
N LEU A 4 -11.34 5.44 8.32
CA LEU A 4 -11.54 4.00 8.52
C LEU A 4 -10.20 3.26 8.55
N LEU A 5 -9.29 3.62 7.63
CA LEU A 5 -7.93 3.08 7.60
C LEU A 5 -7.19 3.44 8.89
N ALA A 6 -7.23 4.71 9.32
CA ALA A 6 -6.57 5.18 10.54
C ALA A 6 -7.10 4.51 11.83
N LYS A 7 -8.35 4.02 11.80
CA LYS A 7 -8.96 3.19 12.85
C LYS A 7 -8.60 1.70 12.76
N GLY A 8 -7.72 1.31 11.84
CA GLY A 8 -7.21 -0.06 11.68
C GLY A 8 -8.10 -0.98 10.84
N ASN A 9 -9.07 -0.45 10.08
CA ASN A 9 -9.90 -1.26 9.19
C ASN A 9 -9.14 -1.62 7.90
N ILE A 10 -9.45 -2.79 7.34
CA ILE A 10 -9.02 -3.19 5.99
C ILE A 10 -10.10 -2.74 5.01
N VAL A 11 -9.72 -2.02 3.96
CA VAL A 11 -10.67 -1.43 3.01
C VAL A 11 -10.42 -1.97 1.60
N GLY A 12 -11.47 -2.48 0.96
CA GLY A 12 -11.49 -2.69 -0.49
C GLY A 12 -11.64 -1.35 -1.21
N TRP A 13 -10.74 -1.05 -2.13
CA TRP A 13 -10.66 0.20 -2.85
C TRP A 13 -10.78 -0.05 -4.36
N PHE A 14 -11.94 0.32 -4.89
CA PHE A 14 -12.30 0.18 -6.29
C PHE A 14 -12.65 1.56 -6.84
N GLN A 15 -11.82 2.08 -7.75
CA GLN A 15 -12.06 3.39 -8.37
C GLN A 15 -11.48 3.45 -9.78
N GLY A 16 -11.96 4.37 -10.61
CA GLY A 16 -11.36 4.69 -11.90
C GLY A 16 -11.10 3.50 -12.84
N ARG A 17 -10.13 3.70 -13.74
CA ARG A 17 -9.66 2.67 -14.68
C ARG A 17 -8.76 1.68 -13.96
N MET A 18 -8.89 0.39 -14.29
CA MET A 18 -8.03 -0.66 -13.76
C MET A 18 -6.60 -0.50 -14.26
N GLU A 19 -5.63 -0.80 -13.39
CA GLU A 19 -4.22 -0.89 -13.78
C GLU A 19 -3.91 -2.13 -14.64
N LEU A 20 -2.96 -2.00 -15.57
CA LEU A 20 -2.49 -3.12 -16.40
C LEU A 20 -1.33 -3.83 -15.71
N GLY A 21 -1.40 -5.16 -15.62
CA GLY A 21 -0.34 -6.01 -15.10
C GLY A 21 -0.70 -6.74 -13.80
N PRO A 22 0.27 -7.37 -13.13
CA PRO A 22 0.01 -8.26 -11.99
C PRO A 22 -0.09 -7.53 -10.64
N ARG A 23 0.00 -6.20 -10.63
CA ARG A 23 0.01 -5.37 -9.41
C ARG A 23 -1.25 -4.52 -9.35
N ALA A 24 -1.79 -4.36 -8.15
CA ALA A 24 -2.71 -3.28 -7.87
C ALA A 24 -1.90 -2.05 -7.43
N LEU A 25 -2.22 -0.92 -8.02
CA LEU A 25 -1.52 0.35 -7.97
C LEU A 25 -2.47 1.49 -7.54
N GLY A 26 -3.55 1.17 -6.82
CA GLY A 26 -4.48 2.17 -6.27
C GLY A 26 -5.84 2.28 -6.98
N ASN A 27 -6.17 1.39 -7.92
CA ASN A 27 -7.50 1.37 -8.54
C ASN A 27 -8.29 0.09 -8.26
N ARG A 28 -7.61 -1.04 -8.01
CA ARG A 28 -8.20 -2.33 -7.58
C ARG A 28 -7.42 -2.92 -6.41
N SER A 29 -7.46 -2.22 -5.27
CA SER A 29 -6.58 -2.47 -4.13
C SER A 29 -7.33 -2.88 -2.87
N ILE A 30 -6.70 -3.72 -2.05
CA ILE A 30 -7.03 -3.85 -0.63
C ILE A 30 -6.01 -3.00 0.13
N LEU A 31 -6.50 -2.06 0.92
CA LEU A 31 -5.72 -1.06 1.62
C LEU A 31 -5.78 -1.28 3.13
N ALA A 32 -4.68 -0.97 3.81
CA ALA A 32 -4.60 -1.06 5.26
C ALA A 32 -3.58 -0.06 5.85
N ASP A 33 -3.71 0.19 7.15
CA ASP A 33 -2.80 1.06 7.92
C ASP A 33 -1.45 0.38 8.17
N PRO A 34 -0.33 0.92 7.69
CA PRO A 34 0.98 0.28 7.82
C PRO A 34 1.59 0.33 9.24
N ARG A 35 1.00 1.09 10.16
CA ARG A 35 1.52 1.30 11.53
C ARG A 35 1.33 0.08 12.44
N ASP A 36 0.27 -0.71 12.24
CA ASP A 36 -0.02 -1.92 13.03
C ASP A 36 0.63 -3.15 12.38
N GLU A 37 1.71 -3.68 12.97
CA GLU A 37 2.38 -4.89 12.47
C GLU A 37 1.41 -6.08 12.29
N LYS A 38 0.39 -6.19 13.15
CA LYS A 38 -0.59 -7.29 13.11
C LYS A 38 -1.51 -7.20 11.89
N ILE A 39 -1.58 -6.05 11.22
CA ILE A 39 -2.41 -5.88 10.02
C ILE A 39 -1.89 -6.75 8.87
N ARG A 40 -0.57 -6.98 8.78
CA ARG A 40 0.03 -7.81 7.74
C ARG A 40 -0.55 -9.22 7.81
N ASP A 41 -0.61 -9.77 9.01
CA ASP A 41 -1.11 -11.12 9.26
C ASP A 41 -2.62 -11.21 9.02
N LYS A 42 -3.38 -10.17 9.41
CA LYS A 42 -4.83 -10.07 9.13
C LYS A 42 -5.10 -10.03 7.63
N VAL A 43 -4.36 -9.21 6.88
CA VAL A 43 -4.48 -9.10 5.41
C VAL A 43 -4.08 -10.40 4.74
N ASN A 44 -2.97 -11.04 5.15
CA ASN A 44 -2.55 -12.33 4.59
C ASN A 44 -3.59 -13.44 4.86
N ARG A 45 -4.20 -13.46 6.04
CA ARG A 45 -5.31 -14.37 6.36
C ARG A 45 -6.53 -14.13 5.48
N LEU A 46 -6.95 -12.87 5.31
CA LEU A 46 -8.06 -12.49 4.42
C LEU A 46 -7.80 -12.95 2.98
N LYS A 47 -6.56 -12.83 2.52
CA LYS A 47 -6.12 -13.26 1.19
C LYS A 47 -6.06 -14.79 1.02
N GLY A 48 -6.21 -15.56 2.10
CA GLY A 48 -6.07 -17.02 2.08
C GLY A 48 -4.66 -17.47 1.72
N ARG A 49 -3.63 -16.72 2.13
CA ARG A 49 -2.22 -17.00 1.81
C ARG A 49 -1.34 -17.03 3.06
N GLU A 50 -0.08 -17.42 2.89
CA GLU A 50 0.87 -17.61 3.98
C GLU A 50 1.15 -16.29 4.71
N PHE A 51 1.26 -16.36 6.05
CA PHE A 51 1.41 -15.18 6.92
C PHE A 51 2.72 -14.40 6.66
N TRP A 52 3.76 -15.07 6.19
CA TRP A 52 5.07 -14.48 5.92
C TRP A 52 5.16 -13.74 4.59
N ARG A 53 4.14 -13.79 3.73
CA ARG A 53 4.21 -13.10 2.43
C ARG A 53 4.27 -11.58 2.64
N PRO A 54 5.27 -10.91 2.06
CA PRO A 54 5.40 -9.48 2.21
C PRO A 54 4.23 -8.73 1.54
N LEU A 55 3.94 -7.56 2.09
CA LEU A 55 3.02 -6.57 1.55
C LEU A 55 3.83 -5.33 1.19
N ALA A 56 3.28 -4.51 0.30
CA ALA A 56 4.01 -3.42 -0.30
C ALA A 56 3.37 -2.08 0.07
N PRO A 57 4.16 -1.01 0.26
CA PRO A 57 3.62 0.32 0.49
C PRO A 57 3.34 1.07 -0.82
N SER A 58 2.34 1.95 -0.75
CA SER A 58 2.14 3.06 -1.69
C SER A 58 2.41 4.38 -0.97
N PHE A 59 3.47 5.10 -1.36
CA PHE A 59 3.89 6.37 -0.77
C PHE A 59 3.56 7.56 -1.67
N ILE A 60 3.26 8.71 -1.07
CA ILE A 60 3.28 9.99 -1.78
C ILE A 60 4.71 10.30 -2.24
N MET A 61 4.89 10.62 -3.52
CA MET A 61 6.21 10.89 -4.11
C MET A 61 6.97 12.02 -3.41
N ASP A 62 6.28 13.06 -2.94
CA ASP A 62 6.92 14.21 -2.28
C ASP A 62 7.46 13.90 -0.88
N ASP A 63 6.95 12.85 -0.23
CA ASP A 63 7.30 12.50 1.17
C ASP A 63 8.16 11.25 1.29
N VAL A 64 8.35 10.51 0.20
CA VAL A 64 8.97 9.17 0.23
C VAL A 64 10.47 9.22 0.55
N ASP A 65 11.15 10.32 0.25
CA ASP A 65 12.58 10.49 0.56
C ASP A 65 12.83 10.48 2.06
N ASP A 66 11.87 10.93 2.90
CA ASP A 66 11.99 10.86 4.36
C ASP A 66 12.04 9.41 4.89
N TYR A 67 11.61 8.43 4.09
CA TYR A 67 11.50 7.03 4.47
C TYR A 67 12.47 6.10 3.75
N ILE A 68 12.89 6.44 2.53
CA ILE A 68 13.61 5.52 1.64
C ILE A 68 14.99 6.05 1.30
N GLU A 69 16.01 5.19 1.33
CA GLU A 69 17.37 5.56 0.95
C GLU A 69 17.51 5.69 -0.57
N GLY A 70 17.96 6.86 -1.05
CA GLY A 70 18.31 7.08 -2.47
C GLY A 70 17.13 6.86 -3.43
N VAL A 71 15.93 7.26 -3.00
CA VAL A 71 14.69 6.98 -3.73
C VAL A 71 14.67 7.70 -5.09
N TYR A 72 14.06 7.04 -6.06
CA TYR A 72 13.65 7.61 -7.35
C TYR A 72 12.23 7.13 -7.67
N PRO A 73 11.51 7.79 -8.60
CA PRO A 73 10.15 7.40 -8.97
C PRO A 73 10.05 5.89 -9.28
N SER A 74 9.14 5.21 -8.58
CA SER A 74 8.87 3.79 -8.73
C SER A 74 7.36 3.53 -8.76
N PRO A 75 6.66 3.95 -9.83
CA PRO A 75 5.19 3.96 -9.86
C PRO A 75 4.56 2.56 -9.98
N PHE A 76 5.35 1.52 -10.28
CA PHE A 76 4.83 0.20 -10.68
C PHE A 76 5.05 -0.91 -9.66
N MET A 77 5.56 -0.60 -8.47
CA MET A 77 5.77 -1.62 -7.42
C MET A 77 6.62 -2.80 -7.91
N ALA A 78 7.66 -2.48 -8.69
CA ALA A 78 8.55 -3.44 -9.36
C ALA A 78 9.93 -3.53 -8.72
N LEU A 79 10.31 -2.52 -7.94
CA LEU A 79 11.65 -2.35 -7.38
C LEU A 79 11.61 -2.39 -5.86
N VAL A 80 12.68 -2.89 -5.26
CA VAL A 80 12.88 -2.98 -3.81
C VAL A 80 13.85 -1.90 -3.39
N PHE A 81 13.54 -1.23 -2.29
CA PHE A 81 14.35 -0.16 -1.73
C PHE A 81 14.61 -0.41 -0.25
N LYS A 82 15.72 0.13 0.25
CA LYS A 82 16.06 0.11 1.68
C LYS A 82 15.33 1.24 2.40
N ILE A 83 14.73 0.92 3.54
CA ILE A 83 14.07 1.91 4.41
C ILE A 83 15.13 2.48 5.35
N LYS A 84 15.07 3.79 5.59
CA LYS A 84 15.90 4.47 6.59
C LYS A 84 15.64 3.87 7.98
N GLU A 85 16.71 3.57 8.72
CA GLU A 85 16.62 2.80 9.96
C GLU A 85 15.70 3.43 11.01
N GLU A 86 15.73 4.76 11.12
CA GLU A 86 14.91 5.54 12.04
C GLU A 86 13.41 5.50 11.73
N LYS A 87 13.02 5.10 10.51
CA LYS A 87 11.62 5.07 10.06
C LYS A 87 10.96 3.70 10.15
N ILE A 88 11.72 2.63 10.36
CA ILE A 88 11.20 1.25 10.36
C ILE A 88 10.04 1.06 11.34
N ASN A 89 10.17 1.62 12.56
CA ASN A 89 9.16 1.46 13.61
C ASN A 89 7.87 2.25 13.35
N GLU A 90 7.89 3.22 12.44
CA GLU A 90 6.68 3.98 12.09
C GLU A 90 5.73 3.18 11.18
N ILE A 91 6.25 2.22 10.40
CA ILE A 91 5.52 1.51 9.33
C ILE A 91 5.79 0.00 9.29
N PRO A 92 5.81 -0.71 10.44
CA PRO A 92 6.33 -2.07 10.55
C PRO A 92 5.63 -3.09 9.65
N ALA A 93 4.36 -2.88 9.28
CA ALA A 93 3.59 -3.85 8.50
C ALA A 93 4.08 -4.04 7.05
N ILE A 94 4.82 -3.07 6.52
CA ILE A 94 5.32 -3.06 5.13
C ILE A 94 6.84 -3.17 5.02
N VAL A 95 7.51 -3.40 6.15
CA VAL A 95 8.96 -3.63 6.23
C VAL A 95 9.25 -5.14 6.10
N HIS A 96 10.18 -5.49 5.22
CA HIS A 96 10.71 -6.85 5.10
C HIS A 96 11.73 -7.14 6.22
N VAL A 97 12.08 -8.41 6.41
CA VAL A 97 13.04 -8.83 7.44
C VAL A 97 14.45 -8.25 7.27
N ASP A 98 14.78 -7.79 6.06
CA ASP A 98 16.06 -7.18 5.70
C ASP A 98 15.98 -5.64 5.63
N ASN A 99 14.95 -5.04 6.26
CA ASN A 99 14.68 -3.60 6.29
C ASN A 99 14.42 -2.98 4.90
N THR A 100 13.96 -3.79 3.94
CA THR A 100 13.56 -3.31 2.61
C THR A 100 12.04 -3.25 2.45
N CYS A 101 11.57 -2.59 1.40
CA CYS A 101 10.19 -2.74 0.93
C CYS A 101 10.12 -2.65 -0.60
N ARG A 102 9.08 -3.25 -1.19
CA ARG A 102 8.78 -3.09 -2.62
C ARG A 102 7.89 -1.88 -2.85
N LEU A 103 8.48 -0.76 -3.23
CA LEU A 103 7.85 0.55 -3.20
C LEU A 103 6.95 0.82 -4.42
N GLN A 104 5.77 1.41 -4.18
CA GLN A 104 5.05 2.19 -5.17
C GLN A 104 5.12 3.69 -4.80
N THR A 105 5.58 4.54 -5.71
CA THR A 105 5.43 6.00 -5.59
C THR A 105 4.13 6.47 -6.25
N VAL A 106 3.45 7.41 -5.63
CA VAL A 106 2.15 7.95 -6.06
C VAL A 106 2.27 9.45 -6.26
N GLU A 107 1.99 9.88 -7.48
CA GLU A 107 1.98 11.29 -7.89
C GLU A 107 0.55 11.75 -8.11
N LYS A 108 0.26 13.00 -7.74
CA LYS A 108 -1.10 13.58 -7.79
C LYS A 108 -1.61 13.69 -9.23
N GLU A 109 -0.71 13.96 -10.16
CA GLU A 109 -0.97 14.13 -11.58
C GLU A 109 -1.36 12.80 -12.25
N ILE A 110 -0.91 11.67 -11.70
CA ILE A 110 -1.14 10.33 -12.24
C ILE A 110 -2.42 9.71 -11.66
N ASN A 111 -2.62 9.79 -10.34
CA ASN A 111 -3.80 9.22 -9.69
C ASN A 111 -4.28 10.13 -8.54
N PRO A 112 -5.03 11.21 -8.86
CA PRO A 112 -5.39 12.23 -7.87
C PRO A 112 -6.30 11.70 -6.75
N GLU A 113 -7.18 10.74 -7.04
CA GLU A 113 -8.07 10.12 -6.04
C GLU A 113 -7.27 9.27 -5.03
N TYR A 114 -6.34 8.45 -5.53
CA TYR A 114 -5.52 7.61 -4.66
C TYR A 114 -4.48 8.44 -3.87
N TRP A 115 -3.86 9.43 -4.53
CA TRP A 115 -3.00 10.40 -3.86
C TRP A 115 -3.78 11.15 -2.77
N GLY A 116 -5.00 11.60 -3.06
CA GLY A 116 -5.88 12.28 -2.13
C GLY A 116 -6.20 11.42 -0.90
N LEU A 117 -6.52 10.14 -1.11
CA LEU A 117 -6.75 9.20 -0.01
C LEU A 117 -5.52 9.06 0.90
N ILE A 118 -4.32 8.87 0.33
CA ILE A 118 -3.09 8.73 1.11
C ILE A 118 -2.79 10.06 1.84
N ASN A 119 -3.03 11.20 1.21
CA ASN A 119 -2.79 12.51 1.81
C ASN A 119 -3.76 12.82 2.96
N GLU A 120 -5.04 12.45 2.84
CA GLU A 120 -5.96 12.54 3.98
C GLU A 120 -5.56 11.59 5.11
N PHE A 121 -5.11 10.36 4.79
CA PHE A 121 -4.56 9.45 5.80
C PHE A 121 -3.32 10.02 6.49
N LYS A 122 -2.43 10.68 5.74
CA LYS A 122 -1.26 11.39 6.27
C LYS A 122 -1.67 12.49 7.25
N LYS A 123 -2.69 13.30 6.93
CA LYS A 123 -3.17 14.36 7.84
C LYS A 123 -3.67 13.79 9.17
N GLU A 124 -4.32 12.63 9.14
CA GLU A 124 -4.86 11.96 10.33
C GLU A 124 -3.77 11.26 11.16
N THR A 125 -2.72 10.75 10.53
CA THR A 125 -1.78 9.79 11.16
C THR A 125 -0.33 10.22 11.21
N GLY A 126 0.05 11.23 10.41
CA GLY A 126 1.42 11.61 10.13
C GLY A 126 2.11 10.73 9.08
N ILE A 127 1.52 9.62 8.63
CA ILE A 127 2.19 8.64 7.77
C ILE A 127 1.79 8.84 6.30
N PRO A 128 2.74 9.09 5.38
CA PRO A 128 2.45 9.41 3.98
C PRO A 128 2.33 8.16 3.08
N CYS A 129 1.90 7.02 3.64
CA CYS A 129 1.74 5.78 2.90
C CYS A 129 0.63 4.87 3.42
N LEU A 130 0.20 3.97 2.54
CA LEU A 130 -0.72 2.88 2.86
C LEU A 130 -0.09 1.54 2.48
N LEU A 131 -0.46 0.50 3.22
CA LEU A 131 -0.23 -0.86 2.77
C LEU A 131 -1.20 -1.15 1.62
N ASN A 132 -0.68 -1.65 0.50
CA ASN A 132 -1.43 -1.95 -0.69
C ASN A 132 -1.19 -3.40 -1.15
N THR A 133 -2.27 -4.10 -1.45
CA THR A 133 -2.25 -5.42 -2.10
C THR A 133 -3.39 -5.57 -3.09
N SER A 134 -3.31 -6.56 -3.96
CA SER A 134 -4.31 -6.76 -5.01
C SER A 134 -5.67 -7.16 -4.46
N MET A 135 -6.73 -6.54 -5.00
CA MET A 135 -8.13 -6.86 -4.71
C MET A 135 -8.57 -8.14 -5.40
N ASN A 136 -8.15 -9.25 -4.80
CA ASN A 136 -8.53 -10.62 -5.13
C ASN A 136 -8.27 -11.53 -3.93
N ILE A 137 -8.74 -12.77 -3.98
CA ILE A 137 -8.33 -13.84 -3.06
C ILE A 137 -7.44 -14.84 -3.81
N ALA A 138 -6.81 -15.76 -3.07
CA ALA A 138 -5.98 -16.80 -3.66
C ALA A 138 -6.75 -17.58 -4.76
N GLY A 139 -6.13 -17.72 -5.93
CA GLY A 139 -6.72 -18.43 -7.08
C GLY A 139 -7.60 -17.60 -8.00
N LEU A 140 -7.93 -16.34 -7.66
CA LEU A 140 -8.74 -15.46 -8.51
C LEU A 140 -7.93 -14.31 -9.14
N PRO A 141 -8.31 -13.80 -10.32
CA PRO A 141 -7.74 -12.58 -10.89
C PRO A 141 -8.14 -11.35 -10.08
N ILE A 142 -7.48 -10.21 -10.33
CA ILE A 142 -7.86 -8.91 -9.75
C ILE A 142 -9.28 -8.55 -10.21
N ALA A 143 -10.12 -8.07 -9.29
CA ALA A 143 -11.47 -7.61 -9.58
C ALA A 143 -11.46 -6.56 -10.71
N CYS A 144 -12.30 -6.74 -11.73
CA CYS A 144 -12.33 -5.87 -12.90
C CYS A 144 -13.54 -4.92 -12.87
N THR A 145 -14.72 -5.50 -12.62
CA THR A 145 -16.03 -4.82 -12.61
C THR A 145 -16.51 -4.57 -11.18
N PRO A 146 -17.47 -3.65 -10.98
CA PRO A 146 -18.08 -3.44 -9.66
C PRO A 146 -18.76 -4.69 -9.09
N ALA A 147 -19.20 -5.63 -9.94
CA ALA A 147 -19.79 -6.90 -9.49
C ALA A 147 -18.73 -7.90 -8.97
N ASP A 148 -17.47 -7.74 -9.38
CA ASP A 148 -16.34 -8.54 -8.89
C ASP A 148 -15.81 -8.04 -7.52
N ALA A 149 -16.18 -6.82 -7.12
CA ALA A 149 -15.63 -6.08 -6.00
C ALA A 149 -16.40 -6.30 -4.70
#